data_AF-A0A6J6ILF2-F1
#
_entry.id   AF-A0A6J6ILF2-F1
#
_cell.length_a   1.000
_cell.length_b   1.000
_cell.length_c   1.000
_cell.angle_alpha   90.00
_cell.angle_beta   90.00
_cell.angle_gamma   90.00
#
_symmetry.space_group_name_H-M   'P 1'
#
loop_
_entity.id
_entity.type
_entity.pdbx_description
1 polymer ?
#
loop_
_entity_poly.entity_id
_entity_poly.type
_entity_poly.pdbx_seq_one_letter_code
_entity_poly.pdbx_strand_id
1 'polypeptide(L)'
;MVGITAALEMFHAAALVHDDLLDQSDTRRGKPSVHKRFESLHGNSGWAGSAERFGVAGSVLVGDLMLGWSSEIFGNALLQAPEPSAESACRVEFSKMRVEVMAGQYLDVLEENAANTRPVDEAVGRANRVILYKTAKYSIEAPLLIGASFAGASPSLLRGLSAFGIPLGMAFQLRDDILGVFGDPAITGKPAGDDLREGKRTVLVALTRESLTSSVGAIFDEMLSSRSLTGEQISFLQQTIVGSGALAKTERMIEELADESLNALESLEIDERAKNELRDLAMKVINRQA
;
A
#
# COMPACT_ATOMS: atom_id res chain seq x y z
N MET A 1 21.00 -4.33 12.27
CA MET A 1 19.54 -4.26 12.48
C MET A 1 18.99 -2.84 12.51
N VAL A 2 19.34 -1.96 13.46
CA VAL A 2 18.77 -0.59 13.53
C VAL A 2 18.92 0.20 12.22
N GLY A 3 20.08 0.13 11.56
CA GLY A 3 20.28 0.79 10.26
C GLY A 3 19.41 0.20 9.14
N ILE A 4 19.17 -1.12 9.14
CA ILE A 4 18.30 -1.78 8.16
C ILE A 4 16.85 -1.29 8.32
N THR A 5 16.35 -1.26 9.56
CA THR A 5 14.99 -0.77 9.85
C THR A 5 14.85 0.73 9.55
N ALA A 6 15.87 1.54 9.84
CA ALA A 6 15.88 2.96 9.50
C ALA A 6 15.88 3.20 7.98
N ALA A 7 16.60 2.37 7.21
CA ALA A 7 16.58 2.45 5.76
C ALA A 7 15.20 2.11 5.17
N LEU A 8 14.52 1.11 5.73
CA LEU A 8 13.14 0.76 5.33
C LEU A 8 12.16 1.89 5.64
N GLU A 9 12.26 2.53 6.81
CA GLU A 9 11.41 3.68 7.16
C GLU A 9 11.69 4.89 6.24
N MET A 10 12.96 5.14 5.92
CA MET A 10 13.32 6.19 4.97
C MET A 10 12.79 5.90 3.56
N PHE A 11 12.85 4.64 3.12
CA PHE A 11 12.25 4.21 1.86
C PHE A 11 10.73 4.40 1.88
N HIS A 12 10.07 4.01 2.97
CA HIS A 12 8.64 4.17 3.15
C HIS A 12 8.20 5.63 3.09
N ALA A 13 8.93 6.51 3.77
CA ALA A 13 8.67 7.94 3.70
C ALA A 13 8.83 8.48 2.27
N ALA A 14 9.85 8.04 1.52
CA ALA A 14 10.00 8.40 0.11
C ALA A 14 8.82 7.93 -0.74
N ALA A 15 8.41 6.66 -0.57
CA ALA A 15 7.29 6.07 -1.27
C ALA A 15 5.99 6.86 -1.03
N LEU A 16 5.71 7.26 0.22
CA LEU A 16 4.54 8.10 0.55
C LEU A 16 4.60 9.48 -0.10
N VAL A 17 5.78 10.12 -0.17
CA VAL A 17 5.94 11.44 -0.81
C VAL A 17 5.66 11.38 -2.32
N HIS A 18 6.09 10.30 -2.98
CA HIS A 18 5.81 10.07 -4.39
C HIS A 18 4.36 9.62 -4.61
N ASP A 19 3.82 8.74 -3.77
CA ASP A 19 2.43 8.27 -3.82
C ASP A 19 1.43 9.42 -3.67
N ASP A 20 1.62 10.31 -2.69
CA ASP A 20 0.80 11.54 -2.52
C ASP A 20 0.76 12.40 -3.80
N LEU A 21 1.87 12.45 -4.54
CA LEU A 21 1.96 13.21 -5.78
C LEU A 21 1.24 12.49 -6.93
N LEU A 22 1.42 11.17 -7.04
CA LEU A 22 0.79 10.35 -8.09
C LEU A 22 -0.74 10.31 -7.92
N ASP A 23 -1.20 10.22 -6.68
CA ASP A 23 -2.62 10.14 -6.31
C ASP A 23 -3.27 11.53 -6.18
N GLN A 24 -2.46 12.60 -6.28
CA GLN A 24 -2.90 13.99 -6.09
C GLN A 24 -3.55 14.23 -4.72
N SER A 25 -3.08 13.53 -3.68
CA SER A 25 -3.60 13.64 -2.32
C SER A 25 -3.09 14.91 -1.65
N ASP A 26 -4.02 15.80 -1.27
CA ASP A 26 -3.69 17.07 -0.61
C ASP A 26 -3.16 16.90 0.83
N THR A 27 -3.48 15.78 1.49
CA THR A 27 -3.16 15.55 2.90
C THR A 27 -2.57 14.16 3.17
N ARG A 28 -1.67 14.10 4.15
CA ARG A 28 -1.07 12.87 4.68
C ARG A 28 -0.92 12.99 6.20
N ARG A 29 -1.46 12.02 6.94
CA ARG A 29 -1.42 11.98 8.42
C ARG A 29 -1.93 13.30 9.06
N GLY A 30 -3.04 13.84 8.53
CA GLY A 30 -3.67 15.07 9.02
C GLY A 30 -2.91 16.37 8.73
N LYS A 31 -1.87 16.33 7.88
CA LYS A 31 -1.08 17.51 7.48
C LYS A 31 -1.04 17.63 5.96
N PRO A 32 -0.75 18.82 5.40
CA PRO A 32 -0.58 18.98 3.95
C PRO A 32 0.53 18.06 3.43
N SER A 33 0.29 17.39 2.31
CA SER A 33 1.30 16.58 1.63
C SER A 33 2.46 17.44 1.12
N VAL A 34 3.58 16.80 0.75
CA VAL A 34 4.82 17.53 0.44
C VAL A 34 4.63 18.52 -0.71
N HIS A 35 3.95 18.13 -1.80
CA HIS A 35 3.71 19.03 -2.93
C HIS A 35 2.87 20.26 -2.53
N LYS A 36 1.84 20.10 -1.69
CA LYS A 36 1.04 21.22 -1.15
C LYS A 36 1.83 22.15 -0.23
N ARG A 37 2.80 21.61 0.52
CA ARG A 37 3.70 22.43 1.36
C ARG A 37 4.61 23.31 0.50
N PHE A 38 5.14 22.78 -0.60
CA PHE A 38 5.94 23.55 -1.55
C PHE A 38 5.10 24.57 -2.33
N GLU A 39 3.87 24.23 -2.74
CA GLU A 39 2.90 25.18 -3.30
C GLU A 39 2.65 26.36 -2.36
N SER A 40 2.36 26.07 -1.08
CA SER A 40 2.12 27.08 -0.06
C SER A 40 3.34 27.96 0.18
N LEU A 41 4.54 27.36 0.23
CA LEU A 41 5.80 28.10 0.35
C LEU A 41 6.00 29.06 -0.83
N HIS A 42 5.75 28.61 -2.06
CA HIS A 42 5.87 29.43 -3.26
C HIS A 42 4.91 30.63 -3.22
N GLY A 43 3.63 30.38 -2.92
CA GLY A 43 2.61 31.43 -2.81
C GLY A 43 2.91 32.44 -1.71
N ASN A 44 3.27 31.98 -0.50
CA ASN A 44 3.62 32.85 0.63
C ASN A 44 4.89 33.68 0.37
N SER A 45 5.78 33.22 -0.50
CA SER A 45 7.02 33.95 -0.83
C SER A 45 6.85 34.93 -2.00
N GLY A 46 5.70 34.94 -2.67
CA GLY A 46 5.46 35.80 -3.84
C GLY A 46 6.40 35.51 -5.01
N TRP A 47 6.86 34.26 -5.14
CA TRP A 47 7.78 33.89 -6.22
C TRP A 47 7.07 33.84 -7.58
N ALA A 48 7.83 34.05 -8.65
CA ALA A 48 7.29 33.99 -10.02
C ALA A 48 7.00 32.54 -10.46
N GLY A 49 6.06 32.38 -11.38
CA GLY A 49 5.72 31.09 -12.00
C GLY A 49 4.58 30.34 -11.31
N SER A 50 4.45 29.04 -11.62
CA SER A 50 3.37 28.18 -11.10
C SER A 50 3.77 27.54 -9.77
N ALA A 51 2.97 27.80 -8.74
CA ALA A 51 3.11 27.16 -7.42
C ALA A 51 2.96 25.64 -7.52
N GLU A 52 1.99 25.15 -8.31
CA GLU A 52 1.75 23.72 -8.54
C GLU A 52 2.98 23.04 -9.14
N ARG A 53 3.55 23.63 -10.21
CA ARG A 53 4.77 23.08 -10.83
C ARG A 53 5.94 23.04 -9.85
N PHE A 54 6.06 24.06 -9.00
CA PHE A 54 7.07 24.08 -7.93
C PHE A 54 6.80 23.01 -6.87
N GLY A 55 5.54 22.78 -6.51
CA GLY A 55 5.07 21.69 -5.66
C GLY A 55 5.48 20.31 -6.16
N VAL A 56 5.14 20.02 -7.42
CA VAL A 56 5.50 18.78 -8.13
C VAL A 56 7.02 18.58 -8.10
N ALA A 57 7.79 19.59 -8.52
CA ALA A 57 9.25 19.50 -8.55
C ALA A 57 9.85 19.26 -7.15
N GLY A 58 9.36 19.97 -6.13
CA GLY A 58 9.80 19.78 -4.75
C GLY A 58 9.51 18.38 -4.22
N SER A 59 8.33 17.83 -4.51
CA SER A 59 7.94 16.49 -4.06
C SER A 59 8.79 15.39 -4.73
N VAL A 60 9.02 15.49 -6.04
CA VAL A 60 9.90 14.55 -6.77
C VAL A 60 11.31 14.55 -6.16
N LEU A 61 11.91 15.73 -6.03
CA LEU A 61 13.28 15.86 -5.52
C LEU A 61 13.42 15.42 -4.06
N VAL A 62 12.43 15.69 -3.20
CA VAL A 62 12.44 15.20 -1.81
C VAL A 62 12.36 13.69 -1.77
N GLY A 63 11.45 13.07 -2.53
CA GLY A 63 11.36 11.61 -2.57
C GLY A 63 12.65 10.97 -3.11
N ASP A 64 13.24 11.54 -4.17
CA ASP A 64 14.51 11.04 -4.74
C ASP A 64 15.66 11.15 -3.74
N LEU A 65 15.75 12.25 -2.99
CA LEU A 65 16.73 12.44 -1.93
C LEU A 65 16.56 11.39 -0.82
N MET A 66 15.32 11.11 -0.41
CA MET A 66 15.01 10.10 0.60
C MET A 66 15.32 8.68 0.11
N LEU A 67 15.10 8.35 -1.17
CA LEU A 67 15.54 7.09 -1.77
C LEU A 67 17.07 6.96 -1.77
N GLY A 68 17.78 8.06 -2.03
CA GLY A 68 19.23 8.14 -1.91
C GLY A 68 19.72 7.86 -0.49
N TRP A 69 19.14 8.54 0.51
CA TRP A 69 19.45 8.31 1.92
C TRP A 69 19.09 6.91 2.39
N SER A 70 17.95 6.36 1.97
CA SER A 70 17.60 4.97 2.28
C SER A 70 18.68 4.01 1.79
N SER A 71 19.16 4.20 0.56
CA SER A 71 20.22 3.38 -0.02
C SER A 71 21.56 3.54 0.71
N GLU A 72 21.91 4.76 1.12
CA GLU A 72 23.12 5.04 1.90
C GLU A 72 23.08 4.41 3.30
N ILE A 73 21.97 4.60 4.03
CA ILE A 73 21.74 4.03 5.36
C ILE A 73 21.79 2.49 5.26
N PHE A 74 21.12 1.91 4.25
CA PHE A 74 21.12 0.47 4.03
C PHE A 74 22.53 -0.05 3.73
N GLY A 75 23.26 0.61 2.82
CA GLY A 75 24.63 0.26 2.47
C GLY A 75 25.58 0.27 3.67
N ASN A 76 25.50 1.31 4.51
CA ASN A 76 26.28 1.40 5.74
C ASN A 76 25.88 0.32 6.76
N ALA A 77 24.59 0.00 6.86
CA ALA A 77 24.11 -1.05 7.76
C ALA A 77 24.59 -2.45 7.34
N LEU A 78 24.72 -2.70 6.04
CA LEU A 78 25.23 -3.96 5.49
C LEU A 78 26.70 -4.23 5.84
N LEU A 79 27.50 -3.19 6.10
CA LEU A 79 28.89 -3.36 6.59
C LEU A 79 28.96 -4.06 7.96
N GLN A 80 27.83 -4.14 8.68
CA GLN A 80 27.70 -4.80 9.97
C GLN A 80 27.05 -6.20 9.84
N ALA A 81 26.91 -6.74 8.63
CA ALA A 81 26.39 -8.09 8.42
C ALA A 81 27.33 -9.12 9.09
N PRO A 82 26.78 -10.20 9.71
CA PRO A 82 27.61 -11.22 10.36
C PRO A 82 28.56 -11.94 9.41
N GLU A 83 28.16 -12.09 8.15
CA GLU A 83 28.91 -12.80 7.12
C GLU A 83 28.58 -12.28 5.71
N PRO A 84 29.49 -12.43 4.72
CA PRO A 84 29.28 -11.95 3.36
C PRO A 84 28.04 -12.54 2.66
N SER A 85 27.67 -13.78 2.97
CA SER A 85 26.46 -14.45 2.46
C SER A 85 25.18 -13.76 2.93
N ALA A 86 25.10 -13.41 4.22
CA ALA A 86 23.98 -12.67 4.80
C ALA A 86 23.88 -11.27 4.21
N GLU A 87 25.02 -10.59 3.99
CA GLU A 87 25.06 -9.31 3.29
C GLU A 87 24.45 -9.41 1.88
N SER A 88 24.90 -10.41 1.10
CA SER A 88 24.44 -10.64 -0.27
C SER A 88 22.94 -10.97 -0.32
N ALA A 89 22.46 -11.88 0.53
CA ALA A 89 21.05 -12.26 0.61
C ALA A 89 20.16 -11.07 0.99
N CYS A 90 20.55 -10.31 2.02
CA CYS A 90 19.82 -9.11 2.45
C CYS A 90 19.73 -8.05 1.33
N ARG A 91 20.84 -7.84 0.58
CA ARG A 91 20.88 -6.93 -0.57
C ARG A 91 19.95 -7.35 -1.71
N VAL A 92 19.83 -8.66 -1.97
CA VAL A 92 18.91 -9.22 -2.96
C VAL A 92 17.47 -8.92 -2.58
N GLU A 93 17.07 -9.22 -1.33
CA GLU A 93 15.70 -8.97 -0.86
C GLU A 93 15.33 -7.48 -0.88
N PHE A 94 16.24 -6.60 -0.44
CA PHE A 94 16.00 -5.15 -0.51
C PHE A 94 15.91 -4.64 -1.95
N SER A 95 16.71 -5.18 -2.87
CA SER A 95 16.63 -4.80 -4.28
C SER A 95 15.34 -5.29 -4.94
N LYS A 96 14.92 -6.51 -4.62
CA LYS A 96 13.66 -7.09 -5.09
C LYS A 96 12.46 -6.29 -4.58
N MET A 97 12.41 -5.98 -3.28
CA MET A 97 11.38 -5.14 -2.67
C MET A 97 11.19 -3.82 -3.43
N ARG A 98 12.29 -3.11 -3.72
CA ARG A 98 12.26 -1.82 -4.43
C ARG A 98 11.68 -1.93 -5.84
N VAL A 99 11.98 -3.01 -6.56
CA VAL A 99 11.41 -3.24 -7.89
C VAL A 99 9.94 -3.62 -7.79
N GLU A 100 9.60 -4.53 -6.89
CA GLU A 100 8.24 -5.05 -6.71
C GLU A 100 7.27 -3.93 -6.31
N VAL A 101 7.62 -3.07 -5.36
CA VAL A 101 6.75 -1.96 -4.95
C VAL A 101 6.56 -0.92 -6.06
N MET A 102 7.60 -0.61 -6.84
CA MET A 102 7.51 0.34 -7.95
C MET A 102 6.66 -0.22 -9.10
N ALA A 103 6.79 -1.52 -9.39
CA ALA A 103 5.91 -2.21 -10.32
C ALA A 103 4.46 -2.22 -9.81
N GLY A 104 4.25 -2.46 -8.51
CA GLY A 104 2.94 -2.37 -7.87
C GLY A 104 2.31 -0.98 -8.00
N GLN A 105 3.08 0.08 -7.75
CA GLN A 105 2.63 1.47 -7.91
C GLN A 105 2.25 1.76 -9.37
N TYR A 106 3.05 1.32 -10.33
CA TYR A 106 2.71 1.50 -11.74
C TYR A 106 1.42 0.77 -12.10
N LEU A 107 1.22 -0.46 -11.62
CA LEU A 107 0.00 -1.21 -11.86
C LEU A 107 -1.22 -0.49 -11.26
N ASP A 108 -1.10 0.10 -10.07
CA ASP A 108 -2.16 0.90 -9.44
C ASP A 108 -2.60 2.05 -10.35
N VAL A 109 -1.64 2.89 -10.76
CA VAL A 109 -1.88 4.02 -11.69
C VAL A 109 -2.42 3.53 -13.03
N LEU A 110 -1.91 2.41 -13.56
CA LEU A 110 -2.40 1.83 -14.81
C LEU A 110 -3.88 1.44 -14.69
N GLU A 111 -4.28 0.80 -13.60
CA GLU A 111 -5.68 0.38 -13.42
C GLU A 111 -6.61 1.57 -13.29
N GLU A 112 -6.22 2.64 -12.59
CA GLU A 112 -7.01 3.89 -12.52
C GLU A 112 -7.32 4.48 -13.90
N ASN A 113 -6.37 4.37 -14.83
CA ASN A 113 -6.46 4.99 -16.16
C ASN A 113 -7.01 4.05 -17.24
N ALA A 114 -6.75 2.75 -17.13
CA ALA A 114 -7.07 1.77 -18.18
C ALA A 114 -8.29 0.89 -17.86
N ALA A 115 -8.83 0.89 -16.62
CA ALA A 115 -9.88 -0.04 -16.22
C ALA A 115 -11.08 -0.11 -17.18
N ASN A 116 -11.53 1.04 -17.70
CA ASN A 116 -12.71 1.11 -18.57
C ASN A 116 -12.51 0.46 -19.96
N THR A 117 -11.27 0.19 -20.38
CA THR A 117 -10.96 -0.47 -21.65
C THR A 117 -10.60 -1.95 -21.48
N ARG A 118 -10.62 -2.46 -20.24
CA ARG A 118 -10.20 -3.82 -19.91
C ARG A 118 -11.40 -4.70 -19.52
N PRO A 119 -11.27 -6.03 -19.65
CA PRO A 119 -12.32 -6.95 -19.24
C PRO A 119 -12.64 -6.83 -17.74
N VAL A 120 -13.93 -6.84 -17.42
CA VAL A 120 -14.45 -6.70 -16.04
C VAL A 120 -14.20 -7.96 -15.21
N ASP A 121 -14.29 -9.13 -15.83
CA ASP A 121 -14.06 -10.45 -15.22
C ASP A 121 -12.61 -10.67 -14.76
N GLU A 122 -11.67 -9.90 -15.30
CA GLU A 122 -10.28 -9.90 -14.86
C GLU A 122 -9.98 -8.85 -13.75
N ALA A 123 -10.93 -7.97 -13.42
CA ALA A 123 -10.68 -6.80 -12.57
C ALA A 123 -10.21 -7.20 -11.16
N VAL A 124 -10.82 -8.22 -10.56
CA VAL A 124 -10.43 -8.72 -9.23
C VAL A 124 -9.00 -9.25 -9.23
N GLY A 125 -8.61 -9.99 -10.26
CA GLY A 125 -7.24 -10.50 -10.42
C GLY A 125 -6.21 -9.38 -10.57
N ARG A 126 -6.55 -8.30 -11.27
CA ARG A 126 -5.68 -7.13 -11.42
C ARG A 126 -5.54 -6.35 -10.12
N ALA A 127 -6.66 -6.09 -9.42
CA ALA A 127 -6.65 -5.44 -8.10
C ALA A 127 -5.84 -6.24 -7.08
N ASN A 128 -6.02 -7.57 -7.01
CA ASN A 128 -5.20 -8.43 -6.15
C ASN A 128 -3.71 -8.37 -6.49
N ARG A 129 -3.35 -8.22 -7.76
CA ARG A 129 -1.95 -8.08 -8.17
C ARG A 129 -1.35 -6.74 -7.75
N VAL A 130 -2.13 -5.66 -7.77
CA VAL A 130 -1.72 -4.37 -7.19
C VAL A 130 -1.46 -4.55 -5.70
N ILE A 131 -2.43 -5.10 -4.95
CA ILE A 131 -2.30 -5.38 -3.51
C ILE A 131 -1.04 -6.20 -3.21
N LEU A 132 -0.84 -7.29 -3.96
CA LEU A 132 0.29 -8.19 -3.79
C LEU A 132 1.61 -7.41 -3.86
N TYR A 133 1.85 -6.65 -4.93
CA TYR A 133 3.14 -6.02 -5.15
C TYR A 133 3.31 -4.68 -4.42
N LYS A 134 2.29 -3.81 -4.45
CA LYS A 134 2.33 -2.48 -3.83
C LYS A 134 2.34 -2.56 -2.32
N THR A 135 1.65 -3.55 -1.73
CA THR A 135 1.47 -3.61 -0.27
C THR A 135 1.96 -4.89 0.36
N ALA A 136 1.48 -6.07 -0.04
CA ALA A 136 1.73 -7.30 0.71
C ALA A 136 3.22 -7.68 0.72
N LYS A 137 3.83 -7.70 -0.48
CA LYS A 137 5.25 -7.96 -0.67
C LYS A 137 6.12 -6.88 -0.05
N TYR A 138 5.69 -5.63 -0.16
CA TYR A 138 6.46 -4.47 0.28
C TYR A 138 6.42 -4.23 1.79
N SER A 139 5.22 -4.21 2.39
CA SER A 139 5.02 -3.73 3.77
C SER A 139 5.18 -4.84 4.80
N ILE A 140 4.96 -6.11 4.43
CA ILE A 140 5.00 -7.24 5.36
C ILE A 140 6.08 -8.25 4.97
N GLU A 141 6.02 -8.83 3.75
CA GLU A 141 6.97 -9.87 3.34
C GLU A 141 8.42 -9.37 3.35
N ALA A 142 8.72 -8.28 2.63
CA ALA A 142 10.09 -7.82 2.45
C ALA A 142 10.78 -7.44 3.78
N PRO A 143 10.18 -6.70 4.73
CA PRO A 143 10.81 -6.45 6.02
C PRO A 143 11.16 -7.73 6.78
N LEU A 144 10.29 -8.75 6.75
CA LEU A 144 10.55 -10.06 7.36
C LEU A 144 11.73 -10.74 6.67
N LEU A 145 11.72 -10.82 5.34
CA LEU A 145 12.77 -11.50 4.57
C LEU A 145 14.12 -10.79 4.65
N ILE A 146 14.14 -9.46 4.65
CA ILE A 146 15.35 -8.63 4.80
C ILE A 146 15.95 -8.85 6.19
N GLY A 147 15.12 -8.78 7.24
CA GLY A 147 15.58 -9.02 8.62
C GLY A 147 16.11 -10.43 8.83
N ALA A 148 15.39 -11.44 8.33
CA ALA A 148 15.80 -12.83 8.42
C ALA A 148 17.08 -13.11 7.60
N SER A 149 17.18 -12.56 6.39
CA SER A 149 18.38 -12.69 5.55
C SER A 149 19.60 -12.04 6.18
N PHE A 150 19.44 -10.87 6.80
CA PHE A 150 20.52 -10.21 7.56
C PHE A 150 21.01 -11.06 8.74
N ALA A 151 20.13 -11.84 9.34
CA ALA A 151 20.46 -12.78 10.41
C ALA A 151 21.00 -14.13 9.92
N GLY A 152 21.13 -14.35 8.60
CA GLY A 152 21.61 -15.61 8.03
C GLY A 152 20.56 -16.74 8.05
N ALA A 153 19.27 -16.40 8.00
CA ALA A 153 18.19 -17.39 7.99
C ALA A 153 18.28 -18.36 6.81
N SER A 154 17.82 -19.60 7.04
CA SER A 154 17.78 -20.63 6.01
C SER A 154 16.72 -20.33 4.94
N PRO A 155 16.87 -20.83 3.70
CA PRO A 155 15.86 -20.67 2.67
C PRO A 155 14.48 -21.25 3.03
N SER A 156 14.42 -22.28 3.88
CA SER A 156 13.15 -22.83 4.37
C SER A 156 12.43 -21.86 5.29
N LEU A 157 13.16 -21.21 6.20
CA LEU A 157 12.59 -20.19 7.07
C LEU A 157 12.10 -18.97 6.27
N LEU A 158 12.86 -18.52 5.27
CA LEU A 158 12.43 -17.43 4.38
C LEU A 158 11.12 -17.76 3.65
N ARG A 159 10.98 -18.99 3.12
CA ARG A 159 9.72 -19.44 2.50
C ARG A 159 8.55 -19.45 3.50
N GLY A 160 8.79 -19.91 4.73
CA GLY A 160 7.76 -19.89 5.77
C GLY A 160 7.34 -18.47 6.16
N LEU A 161 8.29 -17.55 6.30
CA LEU A 161 8.00 -16.14 6.57
C LEU A 161 7.23 -15.47 5.42
N SER A 162 7.53 -15.82 4.17
CA SER A 162 6.77 -15.37 3.00
C SER A 162 5.34 -15.92 3.00
N ALA A 163 5.16 -17.21 3.30
CA ALA A 163 3.84 -17.83 3.42
C ALA A 163 2.99 -17.24 4.56
N PHE A 164 3.63 -16.77 5.64
CA PHE A 164 2.97 -16.00 6.68
C PHE A 164 2.64 -14.56 6.24
N GLY A 165 3.62 -13.88 5.64
CA GLY A 165 3.56 -12.45 5.39
C GLY A 165 2.68 -12.03 4.21
N ILE A 166 2.63 -12.82 3.14
CA ILE A 166 1.83 -12.47 1.95
C ILE A 166 0.33 -12.41 2.27
N PRO A 167 -0.30 -13.45 2.85
CA PRO A 167 -1.73 -13.39 3.16
C PRO A 167 -2.05 -12.27 4.15
N LEU A 168 -1.19 -12.06 5.16
CA LEU A 168 -1.35 -10.97 6.12
C LEU A 168 -1.32 -9.59 5.45
N GLY A 169 -0.37 -9.38 4.54
CA GLY A 169 -0.25 -8.14 3.79
C GLY A 169 -1.39 -7.90 2.81
N MET A 170 -1.97 -8.98 2.24
CA MET A 170 -3.19 -8.87 1.43
C MET A 170 -4.39 -8.49 2.30
N ALA A 171 -4.58 -9.15 3.44
CA ALA A 171 -5.63 -8.82 4.41
C ALA A 171 -5.52 -7.36 4.91
N PHE A 172 -4.29 -6.90 5.18
CA PHE A 172 -4.01 -5.52 5.57
C PHE A 172 -4.52 -4.52 4.53
N GLN A 173 -4.18 -4.70 3.25
CA GLN A 173 -4.60 -3.76 2.21
C GLN A 173 -6.11 -3.83 1.95
N LEU A 174 -6.72 -5.01 1.98
CA LEU A 174 -8.18 -5.12 1.84
C LEU A 174 -8.92 -4.37 2.96
N ARG A 175 -8.40 -4.43 4.19
CA ARG A 175 -8.93 -3.65 5.32
C ARG A 175 -8.72 -2.15 5.08
N ASP A 176 -7.54 -1.76 4.59
CA ASP A 176 -7.21 -0.36 4.26
C ASP A 176 -8.16 0.18 3.17
N ASP A 177 -8.43 -0.59 2.11
CA ASP A 177 -9.39 -0.24 1.05
C ASP A 177 -10.83 -0.08 1.61
N ILE A 178 -11.24 -0.91 2.57
CA ILE A 178 -12.53 -0.75 3.26
C ILE A 178 -12.54 0.56 4.05
N LEU A 179 -11.47 0.88 4.77
CA LEU A 179 -11.36 2.12 5.55
C LEU A 179 -11.28 3.36 4.64
N GLY A 180 -10.64 3.28 3.47
CA GLY A 180 -10.60 4.36 2.48
C GLY A 180 -11.98 4.69 1.92
N VAL A 181 -12.85 3.69 1.78
CA VAL A 181 -14.23 3.88 1.32
C VAL A 181 -15.19 4.26 2.46
N PHE A 182 -15.13 3.59 3.61
CA PHE A 182 -16.15 3.65 4.67
C PHE A 182 -15.66 4.22 6.01
N GLY A 183 -14.37 4.46 6.17
CA GLY A 183 -13.76 4.86 7.43
C GLY A 183 -14.16 6.26 7.90
N ASP A 184 -14.19 6.45 9.22
CA ASP A 184 -14.41 7.75 9.85
C ASP A 184 -13.20 8.66 9.60
N PRO A 185 -13.38 9.89 9.07
CA PRO A 185 -12.29 10.85 8.88
C PRO A 185 -11.47 11.16 10.13
N ALA A 186 -12.09 11.10 11.31
CA ALA A 186 -11.41 11.30 12.59
C ALA A 186 -10.37 10.20 12.87
N ILE A 187 -10.53 9.03 12.26
CA ILE A 187 -9.72 7.84 12.45
C ILE A 187 -8.69 7.71 11.32
N THR A 188 -9.12 7.86 10.07
CA THR A 188 -8.25 7.69 8.88
C THR A 188 -7.37 8.91 8.60
N GLY A 189 -7.75 10.08 9.13
CA GLY A 189 -7.08 11.35 8.85
C GLY A 189 -7.26 11.86 7.41
N LYS A 190 -8.10 11.19 6.62
CA LYS A 190 -8.55 11.55 5.26
C LYS A 190 -10.08 11.70 5.23
N PRO A 191 -10.67 12.49 4.32
CA PRO A 191 -12.12 12.52 4.16
C PRO A 191 -12.66 11.13 3.76
N ALA A 192 -13.84 10.74 4.25
CA ALA A 192 -14.45 9.45 3.90
C ALA A 192 -14.68 9.37 2.37
N GLY A 193 -14.43 8.19 1.80
CA GLY A 193 -14.55 7.94 0.37
C GLY A 193 -13.43 8.56 -0.46
N ASP A 194 -12.24 8.80 0.12
CA ASP A 194 -11.12 9.39 -0.62
C ASP A 194 -10.66 8.48 -1.76
N ASP A 195 -10.58 7.17 -1.53
CA ASP A 195 -10.26 6.18 -2.58
C ASP A 195 -11.24 6.26 -3.76
N LEU A 196 -12.51 6.57 -3.49
CA LEU A 196 -13.52 6.77 -4.55
C LEU A 196 -13.28 8.07 -5.31
N ARG A 197 -12.83 9.15 -4.64
CA ARG A 197 -12.46 10.42 -5.29
C ARG A 197 -11.19 10.28 -6.12
N GLU A 198 -10.21 9.56 -5.60
CA GLU A 198 -8.96 9.23 -6.28
C GLU A 198 -9.22 8.28 -7.49
N GLY A 199 -10.38 7.60 -7.50
CA GLY A 199 -10.79 6.71 -8.58
C GLY A 199 -10.10 5.34 -8.52
N LYS A 200 -9.67 4.94 -7.32
CA LYS A 200 -8.95 3.69 -7.07
C LYS A 200 -9.76 2.48 -7.52
N ARG A 201 -9.07 1.51 -8.14
CA ARG A 201 -9.67 0.28 -8.68
C ARG A 201 -9.42 -0.90 -7.74
N THR A 202 -9.86 -0.74 -6.50
CA THR A 202 -9.70 -1.72 -5.41
C THR A 202 -10.48 -3.01 -5.66
N VAL A 203 -10.24 -4.04 -4.85
CA VAL A 203 -11.01 -5.30 -4.90
C VAL A 203 -12.49 -5.05 -4.62
N LEU A 204 -12.83 -4.10 -3.74
CA LEU A 204 -14.22 -3.68 -3.49
C LEU A 204 -14.89 -3.16 -4.76
N VAL A 205 -14.20 -2.29 -5.50
CA VAL A 205 -14.69 -1.75 -6.76
C VAL A 205 -14.84 -2.85 -7.81
N ALA A 206 -13.83 -3.71 -7.95
CA ALA A 206 -13.87 -4.83 -8.90
C ALA A 206 -15.04 -5.80 -8.62
N LEU A 207 -15.22 -6.22 -7.37
CA LEU A 207 -16.32 -7.09 -6.95
C LEU A 207 -17.69 -6.43 -7.14
N THR A 208 -17.78 -5.13 -6.87
CA THR A 208 -19.01 -4.38 -7.16
C THR A 208 -19.30 -4.43 -8.65
N ARG A 209 -18.30 -4.17 -9.50
CA ARG A 209 -18.48 -4.17 -10.95
C ARG A 209 -18.91 -5.51 -11.53
N GLU A 210 -18.39 -6.63 -11.02
CA GLU A 210 -18.81 -7.98 -11.42
C GLU A 210 -20.30 -8.25 -11.17
N SER A 211 -20.87 -7.64 -10.12
CA SER A 211 -22.27 -7.85 -9.74
C SER A 211 -23.27 -6.96 -10.50
N LEU A 212 -22.79 -5.86 -11.09
CA LEU A 212 -23.66 -4.84 -11.69
C LEU A 212 -24.01 -5.16 -13.13
N THR A 213 -25.25 -4.88 -13.53
CA THR A 213 -25.65 -4.86 -14.95
C THR A 213 -24.83 -3.83 -15.73
N SER A 214 -24.67 -4.02 -17.04
CA SER A 214 -23.84 -3.15 -17.87
C SER A 214 -24.21 -1.66 -17.81
N SER A 215 -25.50 -1.31 -17.69
CA SER A 215 -25.96 0.09 -17.62
C SER A 215 -25.61 0.75 -16.29
N VAL A 216 -25.91 0.10 -15.16
CA VAL A 216 -25.55 0.60 -13.83
C VAL A 216 -24.03 0.63 -13.66
N GLY A 217 -23.35 -0.37 -14.21
CA GLY A 217 -21.90 -0.45 -14.23
C GLY A 217 -21.23 0.72 -14.95
N ALA A 218 -21.75 1.12 -16.11
CA ALA A 218 -21.21 2.26 -16.85
C ALA A 218 -21.33 3.57 -16.06
N ILE A 219 -22.46 3.79 -15.37
CA ILE A 219 -22.66 4.96 -14.50
C ILE A 219 -21.68 4.93 -13.32
N PHE A 220 -21.49 3.76 -12.70
CA PHE A 220 -20.54 3.58 -11.61
C PHE A 220 -19.11 3.90 -12.04
N ASP A 221 -18.69 3.43 -13.22
CA ASP A 221 -17.36 3.71 -13.78
C ASP A 221 -17.19 5.19 -14.18
N GLU A 222 -18.22 5.82 -14.73
CA GLU A 222 -18.21 7.24 -15.07
C GLU A 222 -18.02 8.11 -13.82
N MET A 223 -18.72 7.79 -12.73
CA MET A 223 -18.53 8.47 -11.44
C MET A 223 -17.09 8.34 -10.94
N LEU A 224 -16.53 7.13 -10.89
CA LEU A 224 -15.14 6.90 -10.47
C LEU A 224 -14.12 7.63 -11.36
N SER A 225 -14.35 7.67 -12.68
CA SER A 225 -13.47 8.36 -13.62
C SER A 225 -13.55 9.88 -13.54
N SER A 226 -14.65 10.45 -13.03
CA SER A 226 -14.82 11.91 -12.94
C SER A 226 -13.89 12.58 -11.94
N ARG A 227 -13.41 11.85 -10.92
CA ARG A 227 -12.56 12.31 -9.81
C ARG A 227 -13.07 13.56 -9.07
N SER A 228 -14.32 13.96 -9.32
CA SER A 228 -14.98 15.13 -8.74
C SER A 228 -16.33 14.70 -8.19
N LEU A 229 -16.28 13.96 -7.08
CA LEU A 229 -17.47 13.41 -6.45
C LEU A 229 -18.00 14.32 -5.34
N THR A 230 -19.29 14.62 -5.38
CA THR A 230 -20.01 15.22 -4.26
C THR A 230 -20.22 14.19 -3.14
N GLY A 231 -20.52 14.66 -1.92
CA GLY A 231 -20.83 13.76 -0.81
C GLY A 231 -22.04 12.84 -1.07
N GLU A 232 -23.01 13.31 -1.86
CA GLU A 232 -24.17 12.52 -2.29
C GLU A 232 -23.77 11.41 -3.26
N GLN A 233 -22.88 11.71 -4.23
CA GLN A 233 -22.37 10.70 -5.16
C GLN A 233 -21.50 9.65 -4.44
N ILE A 234 -20.69 10.06 -3.47
CA ILE A 234 -19.93 9.13 -2.62
C ILE A 234 -20.87 8.21 -1.85
N SER A 235 -21.91 8.78 -1.24
CA SER A 235 -22.93 7.99 -0.52
C SER A 235 -23.63 6.98 -1.42
N PHE A 236 -23.93 7.38 -2.67
CA PHE A 236 -24.51 6.48 -3.67
C PHE A 236 -23.55 5.33 -4.05
N LEU A 237 -22.26 5.62 -4.28
CA LEU A 237 -21.26 4.59 -4.57
C LEU A 237 -21.11 3.62 -3.39
N GLN A 238 -21.03 4.13 -2.16
CA GLN A 238 -20.98 3.33 -0.94
C GLN A 238 -22.20 2.40 -0.82
N GLN A 239 -23.41 2.92 -1.02
CA GLN A 239 -24.63 2.11 -0.99
C GLN A 239 -24.64 1.05 -2.10
N THR A 240 -24.11 1.37 -3.27
CA THR A 240 -23.97 0.42 -4.39
C THR A 240 -22.99 -0.70 -4.05
N ILE A 241 -21.85 -0.38 -3.42
CA ILE A 241 -20.86 -1.36 -2.94
C ILE A 241 -21.43 -2.27 -1.84
N VAL A 242 -22.28 -1.74 -0.97
CA VAL A 242 -22.96 -2.54 0.05
C VAL A 242 -24.04 -3.42 -0.58
N GLY A 243 -24.89 -2.85 -1.44
CA GLY A 243 -26.00 -3.53 -2.09
C GLY A 243 -25.58 -4.63 -3.07
N SER A 244 -24.38 -4.54 -3.65
CA SER A 244 -23.77 -5.60 -4.47
C SER A 244 -23.33 -6.82 -3.65
N GLY A 245 -23.20 -6.68 -2.33
CA GLY A 245 -22.57 -7.68 -1.47
C GLY A 245 -21.04 -7.70 -1.55
N ALA A 246 -20.42 -6.75 -2.25
CA ALA A 246 -18.96 -6.67 -2.39
C ALA A 246 -18.28 -6.45 -1.04
N LEU A 247 -18.79 -5.55 -0.20
CA LEU A 247 -18.25 -5.32 1.15
C LEU A 247 -18.22 -6.62 1.97
N ALA A 248 -19.35 -7.33 2.04
CA ALA A 248 -19.43 -8.58 2.80
C ALA A 248 -18.51 -9.68 2.23
N LYS A 249 -18.28 -9.70 0.91
CA LYS A 249 -17.34 -10.64 0.28
C LYS A 249 -15.89 -10.29 0.60
N THR A 250 -15.52 -9.00 0.57
CA THR A 250 -14.18 -8.54 0.96
C THR A 250 -13.89 -8.82 2.43
N GLU A 251 -14.85 -8.63 3.34
CA GLU A 251 -14.69 -8.99 4.76
C GLU A 251 -14.37 -10.48 4.95
N ARG A 252 -15.08 -11.37 4.24
CA ARG A 252 -14.76 -12.81 4.27
C ARG A 252 -13.38 -13.13 3.70
N MET A 253 -12.96 -12.45 2.64
CA MET A 253 -11.60 -12.62 2.10
C MET A 253 -10.53 -12.22 3.13
N ILE A 254 -10.77 -11.17 3.92
CA ILE A 254 -9.87 -10.75 5.01
C ILE A 254 -9.77 -11.86 6.07
N GLU A 255 -10.89 -12.45 6.48
CA GLU A 255 -10.93 -13.56 7.44
C GLU A 255 -10.18 -14.79 6.92
N GLU A 256 -10.41 -15.19 5.67
CA GLU A 256 -9.73 -16.33 5.03
C GLU A 256 -8.21 -16.12 4.95
N LEU A 257 -7.75 -14.93 4.54
CA LEU A 257 -6.33 -14.58 4.47
C LEU A 257 -5.68 -14.48 5.85
N ALA A 258 -6.42 -14.02 6.85
CA ALA A 258 -5.97 -13.98 8.24
C ALA A 258 -5.74 -15.40 8.78
N ASP A 259 -6.68 -16.31 8.55
CA ASP A 259 -6.55 -17.71 8.93
C ASP A 259 -5.37 -18.40 8.19
N GLU A 260 -5.21 -18.14 6.88
CA GLU A 260 -4.07 -18.65 6.11
C GLU A 260 -2.74 -18.19 6.72
N SER A 261 -2.62 -16.89 7.04
CA SER A 261 -1.44 -16.32 7.66
C SER A 261 -1.14 -16.96 9.01
N LEU A 262 -2.12 -17.03 9.92
CA LEU A 262 -1.94 -17.58 11.26
C LEU A 262 -1.57 -19.07 11.22
N ASN A 263 -2.18 -19.86 10.34
CA ASN A 263 -1.80 -21.26 10.14
C ASN A 263 -0.36 -21.43 9.64
N ALA A 264 0.09 -20.55 8.74
CA ALA A 264 1.48 -20.52 8.29
C ALA A 264 2.45 -20.15 9.43
N LEU A 265 2.07 -19.21 10.31
CA LEU A 265 2.85 -18.84 11.50
C LEU A 265 3.03 -20.01 12.48
N GLU A 266 1.98 -20.78 12.74
CA GLU A 266 2.07 -21.93 13.65
C GLU A 266 3.05 -22.99 13.13
N SER A 267 3.13 -23.14 11.81
CA SER A 267 4.03 -24.07 11.12
C SER A 267 5.49 -23.62 11.12
N LEU A 268 5.81 -22.41 11.58
CA LEU A 268 7.19 -21.90 11.65
C LEU A 268 7.95 -22.49 12.83
N GLU A 269 9.13 -23.04 12.53
CA GLU A 269 10.13 -23.47 13.51
C GLU A 269 11.04 -22.28 13.88
N ILE A 270 10.52 -21.38 14.71
CA ILE A 270 11.23 -20.22 15.25
C ILE A 270 11.09 -20.16 16.78
N ASP A 271 11.89 -19.32 17.42
CA ASP A 271 11.78 -19.05 18.85
C ASP A 271 10.35 -18.61 19.22
N GLU A 272 9.83 -19.13 20.33
CA GLU A 272 8.45 -18.89 20.76
C GLU A 272 8.17 -17.41 21.05
N ARG A 273 9.16 -16.64 21.52
CA ARG A 273 8.99 -15.21 21.69
C ARG A 273 8.79 -14.53 20.34
N ALA A 274 9.60 -14.87 19.33
CA ALA A 274 9.46 -14.31 17.98
C ALA A 274 8.11 -14.68 17.36
N LYS A 275 7.66 -15.93 17.56
CA LYS A 275 6.34 -16.38 17.11
C LYS A 275 5.21 -15.57 17.75
N ASN A 276 5.30 -15.30 19.05
CA ASN A 276 4.31 -14.48 19.76
C ASN A 276 4.28 -13.02 19.27
N GLU A 277 5.44 -12.40 19.04
CA GLU A 277 5.51 -11.03 18.50
C GLU A 277 4.91 -10.94 17.08
N LEU A 278 5.14 -11.95 16.23
CA LEU A 278 4.53 -12.01 14.90
C LEU A 278 3.01 -12.24 14.98
N ARG A 279 2.54 -13.02 15.95
CA ARG A 279 1.11 -13.21 16.20
C ARG A 279 0.46 -11.91 16.65
N ASP A 280 1.10 -11.17 17.56
CA ASP A 280 0.61 -9.86 18.02
C ASP A 280 0.57 -8.84 16.87
N LEU A 281 1.57 -8.84 15.98
CA LEU A 281 1.56 -8.04 14.76
C LEU A 281 0.37 -8.42 13.87
N ALA A 282 0.18 -9.72 13.61
CA ALA A 282 -0.92 -10.22 12.78
C ALA A 282 -2.28 -9.79 13.35
N MET A 283 -2.49 -9.95 14.65
CA MET A 283 -3.73 -9.55 15.32
C MET A 283 -3.98 -8.04 15.24
N LYS A 284 -2.95 -7.20 15.32
CA LYS A 284 -3.08 -5.74 15.14
C LYS A 284 -3.45 -5.38 13.70
N VAL A 285 -2.88 -6.08 12.72
CA VAL A 285 -3.16 -5.89 11.30
C VAL A 285 -4.59 -6.29 10.96
N ILE A 286 -5.04 -7.45 11.45
CA ILE A 286 -6.37 -8.01 11.17
C ILE A 286 -7.47 -7.17 11.83
N ASN A 287 -7.29 -6.79 13.10
CA ASN A 287 -8.29 -6.04 13.88
C ASN A 287 -8.13 -4.51 13.78
N ARG A 288 -7.43 -4.04 12.75
CA ARG A 288 -7.13 -2.62 12.57
C ARG A 288 -8.43 -1.82 12.40
N GLN A 289 -8.56 -0.76 13.19
CA GLN A 289 -9.65 0.22 13.07
C GLN A 289 -9.21 1.53 12.43
N ALA A 290 -7.90 1.78 12.36
CA ALA A 290 -7.25 3.03 11.92
C ALA A 290 -5.92 2.75 11.26
#